data_AF-A0A1I2HIC3-F1
#
_entry.id   AF-A0A1I2HIC3-F1
#
_cell.length_a   1.000
_cell.length_b   1.000
_cell.length_c   1.000
_cell.angle_alpha   90.00
_cell.angle_beta   90.00
_cell.angle_gamma   90.00
#
_symmetry.space_group_name_H-M   'P 1'
#
loop_
_entity.id
_entity.type
_entity.pdbx_description
1 polymer ?
#
loop_
_entity_poly.entity_id
_entity_poly.type
_entity_poly.pdbx_seq_one_letter_code
_entity_poly.pdbx_strand_id
1 'polypeptide(L)'
;MARGLSRGMSRRFEAGWAWENEWVDLAKSVVDYSCVSEDEAFVVAAFVAAHRWLPPTSFRAAHLPAEVVSVSECLTDFHPHAQQSMHTHPWHLSLDDALHAARDTVDCAADVPPEHVIKRILRRITSPAVEHAVAQGAVHTLAMSVPTSDAAALLTLVKKCMGDFPGPFQVNLAMGAAPPMGQALGFEVLGFDESQFHTWLCYGWHIAAADRLDVLPAAQGLLSTLAEARLVADMANQERESPEECWWFPALITQHDVLL
;
A
#
# COMPACT_ATOMS: atom_id res chain seq x y z
N MET A 1 77.90 1.39 27.56
CA MET A 1 78.12 -0.07 27.57
C MET A 1 77.43 -0.65 28.78
N ALA A 2 76.40 -1.48 28.60
CA ALA A 2 76.09 -2.67 29.39
C ALA A 2 74.75 -3.22 28.90
N ARG A 3 74.79 -4.44 28.36
CA ARG A 3 73.66 -5.19 27.84
C ARG A 3 72.96 -5.93 28.98
N GLY A 4 71.63 -5.99 28.89
CA GLY A 4 70.84 -7.22 28.79
C GLY A 4 70.72 -8.12 30.02
N LEU A 5 69.47 -8.51 30.32
CA LEU A 5 68.93 -9.72 30.95
C LEU A 5 67.40 -9.44 31.06
N SER A 6 66.42 -10.32 30.94
CA SER A 6 66.28 -11.73 30.57
C SER A 6 64.78 -12.03 30.52
N ARG A 7 64.43 -13.16 29.89
CA ARG A 7 63.11 -13.80 29.74
C ARG A 7 62.26 -13.93 31.02
N GLY A 8 60.93 -14.02 30.82
CA GLY A 8 59.98 -14.70 31.74
C GLY A 8 58.52 -14.38 31.40
N MET A 9 57.84 -15.21 30.61
CA MET A 9 56.86 -16.23 31.05
C MET A 9 55.45 -15.70 31.42
N SER A 10 54.52 -15.99 30.51
CA SER A 10 53.15 -16.49 30.75
C SER A 10 52.21 -15.71 31.71
N ARG A 11 51.10 -15.20 31.16
CA ARG A 11 49.75 -15.70 31.51
C ARG A 11 48.67 -15.17 30.56
N ARG A 12 47.83 -16.13 30.16
CA ARG A 12 46.54 -16.04 29.45
C ARG A 12 45.67 -14.87 29.92
N PHE A 13 45.13 -14.13 28.95
CA PHE A 13 43.80 -13.50 29.03
C PHE A 13 42.98 -14.06 27.86
N GLU A 14 42.18 -15.09 28.15
CA GLU A 14 41.05 -15.51 27.32
C GLU A 14 39.79 -15.09 28.08
N ALA A 15 39.15 -14.00 27.63
CA ALA A 15 37.74 -13.72 27.84
C ALA A 15 37.38 -12.46 27.04
N GLY A 16 36.45 -12.58 26.10
CA GLY A 16 35.69 -11.42 25.65
C GLY A 16 35.42 -11.30 24.16
N TRP A 17 34.78 -12.30 23.53
CA TRP A 17 34.05 -12.11 22.27
C TRP A 17 32.85 -13.07 22.21
N ALA A 18 31.75 -12.70 22.88
CA ALA A 18 30.49 -13.45 22.85
C ALA A 18 29.25 -12.53 22.87
N TRP A 19 29.36 -11.33 22.28
CA TRP A 19 28.26 -10.34 22.28
C TRP A 19 27.86 -9.85 20.88
N GLU A 20 28.61 -10.20 19.83
CA GLU A 20 28.37 -9.69 18.47
C GLU A 20 27.47 -10.59 17.60
N ASN A 21 27.16 -11.81 18.03
CA ASN A 21 26.36 -12.75 17.21
C ASN A 21 24.86 -12.80 17.57
N GLU A 22 24.42 -12.13 18.65
CA GLU A 22 23.01 -12.15 19.05
C GLU A 22 22.15 -11.11 18.30
N TRP A 23 22.77 -10.13 17.65
CA TRP A 23 22.07 -9.10 16.88
C TRP A 23 21.83 -9.47 15.41
N VAL A 24 22.54 -10.48 14.88
CA VAL A 24 22.40 -10.90 13.47
C VAL A 24 21.19 -11.84 13.27
N ASP A 25 20.73 -12.50 14.32
CA ASP A 25 19.56 -13.39 14.22
C ASP A 25 18.21 -12.70 14.52
N LEU A 26 18.20 -11.55 15.21
CA LEU A 26 16.97 -10.74 15.37
C LEU A 26 16.59 -9.93 14.11
N ALA A 27 17.53 -9.71 13.20
CA ALA A 27 17.27 -9.05 11.91
C ALA A 27 16.70 -9.99 10.83
N LYS A 28 16.57 -11.30 11.12
CA LYS A 28 15.84 -12.27 10.30
C LYS A 28 14.42 -12.48 10.82
N SER A 29 13.72 -11.38 11.11
CA SER A 29 12.26 -11.38 11.07
C SER A 29 11.86 -11.71 9.63
N VAL A 30 11.75 -13.00 9.34
CA VAL A 30 11.33 -13.55 8.06
C VAL A 30 9.96 -12.95 7.77
N VAL A 31 9.91 -12.02 6.83
CA VAL A 31 8.64 -11.61 6.23
C VAL A 31 8.06 -12.87 5.62
N ASP A 32 6.89 -13.28 6.11
CA ASP A 32 6.20 -14.45 5.61
C ASP A 32 5.63 -14.14 4.22
N TYR A 33 6.48 -14.28 3.20
CA TYR A 33 6.10 -14.19 1.80
C TYR A 33 5.47 -15.50 1.30
N SER A 34 4.99 -16.41 2.17
CA SER A 34 4.35 -17.65 1.70
C SER A 34 3.12 -17.39 0.81
N CYS A 35 2.56 -16.18 0.83
CA CYS A 35 1.49 -15.72 -0.05
C CYS A 35 1.95 -15.29 -1.46
N VAL A 36 3.26 -15.08 -1.63
CA VAL A 36 3.88 -14.75 -2.91
C VAL A 36 4.42 -16.05 -3.50
N SER A 37 3.93 -16.41 -4.69
CA SER A 37 4.55 -17.45 -5.51
C SER A 37 6.05 -17.21 -5.57
N GLU A 38 6.87 -18.17 -5.12
CA GLU A 38 8.31 -18.00 -4.85
C GLU A 38 9.14 -17.43 -6.03
N ASP A 39 8.56 -17.42 -7.24
CA ASP A 39 9.24 -17.04 -8.48
C ASP A 39 8.94 -15.63 -9.02
N GLU A 40 7.91 -14.90 -8.52
CA GLU A 40 7.57 -13.57 -9.07
C GLU A 40 8.22 -12.43 -8.27
N ALA A 41 9.06 -11.64 -8.94
CA ALA A 41 9.63 -10.42 -8.37
C ALA A 41 8.65 -9.24 -8.48
N PHE A 42 8.72 -8.31 -7.55
CA PHE A 42 7.90 -7.10 -7.53
C PHE A 42 8.75 -5.84 -7.70
N VAL A 43 8.13 -4.78 -8.20
CA VAL A 43 8.67 -3.42 -8.19
C VAL A 43 7.75 -2.50 -7.42
N VAL A 44 8.33 -1.61 -6.61
CA VAL A 44 7.53 -0.59 -5.91
C VAL A 44 7.01 0.43 -6.92
N ALA A 45 5.72 0.71 -6.84
CA ALA A 45 5.04 1.62 -7.74
C ALA A 45 4.70 2.94 -7.04
N ALA A 46 4.25 2.92 -5.79
CA ALA A 46 4.04 4.14 -5.01
C ALA A 46 3.94 3.87 -3.50
N PHE A 47 3.95 4.95 -2.73
CA PHE A 47 3.69 4.96 -1.29
C PHE A 47 2.48 5.83 -0.98
N VAL A 48 1.69 5.48 0.03
CA VAL A 48 0.54 6.28 0.48
C VAL A 48 0.46 6.32 2.00
N ALA A 49 0.11 7.49 2.55
CA ALA A 49 -0.40 7.60 3.90
C ALA A 49 -1.93 7.39 3.86
N ALA A 50 -2.41 6.26 4.38
CA ALA A 50 -3.80 5.84 4.25
C ALA A 50 -4.42 5.45 5.59
N HIS A 51 -5.74 5.60 5.68
CA HIS A 51 -6.54 5.07 6.77
C HIS A 51 -7.23 3.78 6.34
N ARG A 52 -7.64 3.00 7.34
CA ARG A 52 -8.58 1.90 7.10
C ARG A 52 -9.94 2.49 6.73
N TRP A 53 -10.51 1.96 5.67
CA TRP A 53 -11.84 2.31 5.22
C TRP A 53 -12.87 1.43 5.95
N LEU A 54 -13.90 2.07 6.51
CA LEU A 54 -15.06 1.42 7.07
C LEU A 54 -16.19 1.50 6.03
N PRO A 55 -16.53 0.40 5.33
CA PRO A 55 -17.59 0.43 4.34
C PRO A 55 -18.91 0.88 4.98
N PRO A 56 -19.61 1.89 4.44
CA PRO A 56 -20.90 2.29 4.99
C PRO A 56 -21.91 1.16 4.82
N THR A 57 -22.95 1.13 5.65
CA THR A 57 -24.01 0.10 5.61
C THR A 57 -24.75 0.05 4.26
N SER A 58 -24.79 1.17 3.55
CA SER A 58 -25.34 1.28 2.20
C SER A 58 -24.42 0.75 1.10
N PHE A 59 -23.13 0.59 1.39
CA PHE A 59 -22.21 -0.07 0.49
C PHE A 59 -22.59 -1.55 0.41
N ARG A 60 -22.50 -2.14 -0.79
CA ARG A 60 -22.73 -3.58 -0.97
C ARG A 60 -21.55 -4.37 -0.39
N ALA A 61 -21.43 -4.35 0.93
CA ALA A 61 -20.36 -4.94 1.71
C ALA A 61 -20.50 -6.46 1.88
N ALA A 62 -21.29 -7.12 1.02
CA ALA A 62 -21.31 -8.57 0.98
C ALA A 62 -19.87 -9.07 0.80
N HIS A 63 -19.46 -10.00 1.64
CA HIS A 63 -18.12 -10.60 1.65
C HIS A 63 -16.96 -9.66 2.06
N LEU A 64 -17.23 -8.41 2.46
CA LEU A 64 -16.18 -7.53 2.97
C LEU A 64 -16.07 -7.62 4.50
N PRO A 65 -14.84 -7.54 5.04
CA PRO A 65 -14.66 -7.34 6.47
C PRO A 65 -15.15 -5.96 6.91
N ALA A 66 -15.24 -5.77 8.24
CA ALA A 66 -15.65 -4.49 8.83
C ALA A 66 -14.68 -3.34 8.50
N GLU A 67 -13.40 -3.65 8.31
CA GLU A 67 -12.33 -2.71 7.94
C GLU A 67 -11.63 -3.20 6.69
N VAL A 68 -11.40 -2.28 5.75
CA VAL A 68 -10.73 -2.53 4.47
C VAL A 68 -9.49 -1.66 4.36
N VAL A 69 -8.40 -2.22 3.85
CA VAL A 69 -7.21 -1.50 3.44
C VAL A 69 -7.25 -1.33 1.94
N SER A 70 -7.00 -0.11 1.46
CA SER A 70 -6.91 0.19 0.03
C SER A 70 -5.93 1.34 -0.19
N VAL A 71 -5.21 1.29 -1.31
CA VAL A 71 -4.38 2.41 -1.78
C VAL A 71 -5.10 3.26 -2.84
N SER A 72 -6.34 2.91 -3.21
CA SER A 72 -7.07 3.59 -4.29
C SER A 72 -7.49 5.01 -3.95
N GLU A 73 -7.45 5.90 -4.96
CA GLU A 73 -7.86 7.29 -4.81
C GLU A 73 -9.35 7.42 -4.47
N CYS A 74 -10.18 6.54 -5.05
CA CYS A 74 -11.62 6.52 -4.81
C CYS A 74 -12.00 6.29 -3.35
N LEU A 75 -11.24 5.49 -2.61
CA LEU A 75 -11.50 5.26 -1.20
C LEU A 75 -10.78 6.28 -0.31
N THR A 76 -9.61 6.77 -0.72
CA THR A 76 -8.93 7.84 0.02
C THR A 76 -9.66 9.18 -0.05
N ASP A 77 -10.46 9.45 -1.08
CA ASP A 77 -11.26 10.67 -1.22
C ASP A 77 -12.37 10.81 -0.15
N PHE A 78 -12.76 9.70 0.47
CA PHE A 78 -13.67 9.72 1.63
C PHE A 78 -12.96 10.13 2.92
N HIS A 79 -11.66 10.41 2.87
CA HIS A 79 -10.93 10.88 4.04
C HIS A 79 -11.27 12.35 4.36
N PRO A 80 -11.67 12.67 5.61
CA PRO A 80 -11.98 14.03 6.05
C PRO A 80 -10.90 15.06 5.74
N HIS A 81 -9.63 14.64 5.77
CA HIS A 81 -8.47 15.51 5.61
C HIS A 81 -7.92 15.55 4.17
N ALA A 82 -8.21 14.55 3.33
CA ALA A 82 -7.75 14.56 1.93
C ALA A 82 -8.33 15.76 1.15
N GLN A 83 -9.51 16.25 1.53
CA GLN A 83 -10.15 17.39 0.88
C GLN A 83 -9.55 18.76 1.26
N GLN A 84 -8.74 18.84 2.31
CA GLN A 84 -8.11 20.11 2.73
C GLN A 84 -6.79 20.36 1.99
N SER A 85 -6.12 19.29 1.56
CA SER A 85 -4.92 19.37 0.74
C SER A 85 -5.26 19.20 -0.74
N MET A 86 -5.65 20.29 -1.39
CA MET A 86 -5.83 20.33 -2.85
C MET A 86 -4.53 20.08 -3.64
N HIS A 87 -3.40 19.86 -2.96
CA HIS A 87 -2.06 19.83 -3.55
C HIS A 87 -1.23 18.59 -3.21
N THR A 88 -1.68 17.73 -2.30
CA THR A 88 -1.02 16.43 -2.08
C THR A 88 -1.89 15.33 -2.67
N HIS A 89 -1.53 14.89 -3.88
CA HIS A 89 -1.93 13.55 -4.32
C HIS A 89 -1.52 12.55 -3.23
N PRO A 90 -2.31 11.50 -2.97
CA PRO A 90 -2.02 10.55 -1.88
C PRO A 90 -0.72 9.78 -2.12
N TRP A 91 -0.22 9.81 -3.36
CA TRP A 91 0.99 9.15 -3.78
C TRP A 91 2.24 9.94 -3.42
N HIS A 92 3.17 9.28 -2.74
CA HIS A 92 4.47 9.80 -2.37
C HIS A 92 5.59 9.11 -3.14
N LEU A 93 6.68 9.83 -3.38
CA LEU A 93 7.82 9.33 -4.12
C LEU A 93 8.60 8.29 -3.29
N SER A 94 8.74 8.53 -1.99
CA SER A 94 9.50 7.67 -1.08
C SER A 94 8.67 7.22 0.12
N LEU A 95 9.16 6.17 0.79
CA LEU A 95 8.60 5.71 2.06
C LEU A 95 8.69 6.78 3.14
N ASP A 96 9.81 7.51 3.20
CA ASP A 96 10.03 8.58 4.19
C ASP A 96 9.01 9.72 4.01
N ASP A 97 8.70 10.11 2.77
CA ASP A 97 7.69 11.12 2.47
C ASP A 97 6.30 10.66 2.94
N ALA A 98 5.95 9.40 2.72
CA ALA A 98 4.67 8.83 3.16
C ALA A 98 4.59 8.69 4.69
N LEU A 99 5.69 8.34 5.36
CA LEU A 99 5.79 8.31 6.82
C LEU A 99 5.63 9.72 7.41
N HIS A 100 6.25 10.72 6.79
CA HIS A 100 6.11 12.12 7.21
C HIS A 100 4.66 12.59 7.06
N ALA A 101 4.04 12.33 5.90
CA ALA A 101 2.64 12.66 5.67
C ALA A 101 1.68 11.95 6.64
N ALA A 102 1.98 10.70 7.00
CA ALA A 102 1.21 9.96 7.99
C ALA A 102 1.28 10.62 9.38
N ARG A 103 2.47 11.05 9.82
CA ARG A 103 2.67 11.76 11.08
C ARG A 103 1.94 13.10 11.12
N ASP A 104 2.08 13.90 10.05
CA ASP A 104 1.43 15.21 9.94
C ASP A 104 -0.10 15.08 10.01
N THR A 105 -0.66 13.98 9.47
CA THR A 105 -2.10 13.68 9.54
C THR A 105 -2.56 13.39 10.96
N VAL A 106 -1.76 12.66 11.75
CA VAL A 106 -2.06 12.40 13.17
C VAL A 106 -2.06 13.69 13.98
N ASP A 107 -1.08 14.56 13.75
CA ASP A 107 -0.96 15.83 14.45
C ASP A 107 -2.10 16.80 14.12
N CYS A 108 -2.50 16.88 12.83
CA CYS A 108 -3.59 17.75 12.41
C CYS A 108 -4.98 17.28 12.90
N ALA A 109 -5.18 15.98 13.07
CA ALA A 109 -6.46 15.44 13.53
C ALA A 109 -6.81 15.89 14.96
N ALA A 110 -5.82 16.28 15.77
CA ALA A 110 -6.04 16.80 17.12
C ALA A 110 -6.75 18.17 17.13
N ASP A 111 -6.70 18.94 16.04
CA ASP A 111 -7.06 20.36 16.02
C ASP A 111 -8.34 20.69 15.21
N VAL A 112 -8.94 19.73 14.48
CA VAL A 112 -10.10 20.01 13.60
C VAL A 112 -11.45 19.76 14.32
N PRO A 113 -12.32 20.77 14.47
CA PRO A 113 -13.66 20.58 15.03
C PRO A 113 -14.55 19.70 14.12
N PRO A 114 -15.27 18.71 14.65
CA PRO A 114 -16.08 17.75 13.87
C PRO A 114 -17.09 18.40 12.91
N GLU A 115 -17.61 19.58 13.25
CA GLU A 115 -18.67 20.26 12.52
C GLU A 115 -18.27 20.84 11.14
N HIS A 116 -16.97 20.99 10.86
CA HIS A 116 -16.49 21.58 9.60
C HIS A 116 -16.28 20.55 8.47
N VAL A 117 -16.16 19.26 8.79
CA VAL A 117 -15.96 18.18 7.81
C VAL A 117 -17.23 17.92 7.00
N ILE A 118 -18.40 18.03 7.62
CA ILE A 118 -19.69 17.58 7.05
C ILE A 118 -20.22 18.50 5.94
N LYS A 119 -19.95 19.81 5.97
CA LYS A 119 -20.60 20.78 5.07
C LYS A 119 -20.04 20.81 3.63
N ARG A 120 -18.84 20.27 3.39
CA ARG A 120 -18.17 20.36 2.07
C ARG A 120 -18.37 19.12 1.19
N ILE A 121 -18.58 17.96 1.81
CA ILE A 121 -18.84 16.66 1.17
C ILE A 121 -20.16 16.67 0.36
N LEU A 122 -21.17 17.40 0.84
CA LEU A 122 -22.52 17.42 0.26
C LEU A 122 -22.65 18.14 -1.11
N ARG A 123 -21.58 18.75 -1.65
CA ARG A 123 -21.65 19.49 -2.93
C ARG A 123 -21.25 18.71 -4.18
N ARG A 124 -20.61 17.54 -4.06
CA ARG A 124 -20.15 16.75 -5.22
C ARG A 124 -20.89 15.43 -5.46
N ILE A 125 -21.74 14.98 -4.52
CA ILE A 125 -22.47 13.72 -4.64
C ILE A 125 -23.96 14.01 -4.44
N THR A 126 -24.72 14.15 -5.53
CA THR A 126 -26.18 14.30 -5.52
C THR A 126 -26.91 12.98 -5.23
N SER A 127 -26.38 12.15 -4.32
CA SER A 127 -27.07 10.95 -3.85
C SER A 127 -27.22 10.99 -2.33
N PRO A 128 -28.45 11.07 -1.79
CA PRO A 128 -28.73 11.24 -0.36
C PRO A 128 -28.43 9.99 0.50
N ALA A 129 -27.65 9.03 0.01
CA ALA A 129 -27.46 7.71 0.64
C ALA A 129 -26.02 7.42 1.14
N VAL A 130 -25.11 8.41 1.12
CA VAL A 130 -23.78 8.23 1.71
C VAL A 130 -23.84 8.68 3.17
N GLU A 131 -24.30 7.77 4.05
CA GLU A 131 -23.93 7.86 5.46
C GLU A 131 -22.41 7.85 5.55
N HIS A 132 -21.84 8.79 6.32
CA HIS A 132 -20.42 9.10 6.34
C HIS A 132 -19.60 7.85 6.72
N ALA A 133 -18.79 7.36 5.79
CA ALA A 133 -17.64 6.54 6.13
C ALA A 133 -16.67 7.46 6.89
N VAL A 134 -16.63 7.35 8.22
CA VAL A 134 -15.64 8.06 9.02
C VAL A 134 -14.40 7.19 9.06
N ALA A 135 -13.31 7.64 8.46
CA ALA A 135 -12.00 7.06 8.74
C ALA A 135 -11.74 7.23 10.25
N GLN A 136 -11.72 6.12 10.98
CA GLN A 136 -11.33 6.06 12.38
C GLN A 136 -10.14 5.12 12.48
N GLY A 137 -9.12 5.51 13.26
CA GLY A 137 -7.97 4.67 13.53
C GLY A 137 -6.65 5.28 13.11
N ALA A 138 -5.59 4.51 13.33
CA ALA A 138 -4.22 4.91 13.03
C ALA A 138 -4.05 5.19 11.52
N VAL A 139 -3.25 6.21 11.20
CA VAL A 139 -2.74 6.39 9.85
C VAL A 139 -1.69 5.31 9.62
N HIS A 140 -1.78 4.62 8.49
CA HIS A 140 -0.81 3.64 8.07
C HIS A 140 -0.01 4.17 6.88
N THR A 141 1.25 3.76 6.78
CA THR A 141 2.02 3.94 5.54
C THR A 141 1.99 2.64 4.76
N LEU A 142 1.49 2.71 3.53
CA LEU A 142 1.38 1.56 2.64
C LEU A 142 2.30 1.75 1.43
N ALA A 143 2.95 0.68 1.00
CA ALA A 143 3.59 0.58 -0.29
C ALA A 143 2.72 -0.25 -1.23
N MET A 144 2.51 0.27 -2.42
CA MET A 144 1.91 -0.44 -3.54
C MET A 144 3.04 -0.95 -4.45
N SER A 145 3.06 -2.26 -4.68
CA SER A 145 4.03 -2.89 -5.58
C SER A 145 3.32 -3.72 -6.65
N VAL A 146 3.90 -3.78 -7.85
CA VAL A 146 3.33 -4.55 -8.97
C VAL A 146 4.30 -5.65 -9.41
N PRO A 147 3.79 -6.74 -10.01
CA PRO A 147 4.65 -7.76 -10.60
C PRO A 147 5.62 -7.14 -11.61
N THR A 148 6.87 -7.62 -11.63
CA THR A 148 7.89 -7.11 -12.55
C THR A 148 7.48 -7.34 -14.01
N SER A 149 6.73 -8.43 -14.27
CA SER A 149 6.15 -8.71 -15.59
C SER A 149 5.23 -7.59 -16.10
N ASP A 150 4.59 -6.86 -15.19
CA ASP A 150 3.49 -5.93 -15.51
C ASP A 150 3.97 -4.47 -15.50
N ALA A 151 5.09 -4.19 -14.82
CA ALA A 151 5.62 -2.84 -14.59
C ALA A 151 5.81 -2.01 -15.87
N ALA A 152 6.37 -2.60 -16.93
CA ALA A 152 6.64 -1.87 -18.17
C ALA A 152 5.35 -1.49 -18.93
N ALA A 153 4.36 -2.40 -18.93
CA ALA A 153 3.06 -2.15 -19.55
C ALA A 153 2.30 -1.08 -18.77
N LEU A 154 2.31 -1.17 -17.44
CA LEU A 154 1.68 -0.19 -16.57
C LEU A 154 2.35 1.19 -16.68
N LEU A 155 3.68 1.28 -16.72
CA LEU A 155 4.38 2.55 -16.95
C LEU A 155 3.99 3.19 -18.29
N THR A 156 3.83 2.37 -19.33
CA THR A 156 3.38 2.85 -20.65
C THR A 156 1.96 3.40 -20.58
N LEU A 157 1.05 2.69 -19.90
CA LEU A 157 -0.33 3.13 -19.68
C LEU A 157 -0.37 4.46 -18.91
N VAL A 158 0.36 4.57 -17.80
CA VAL A 158 0.37 5.78 -16.99
C VAL A 158 0.92 6.98 -17.75
N LYS A 159 2.00 6.80 -18.52
CA LYS A 159 2.50 7.86 -19.42
C LYS A 159 1.48 8.28 -20.47
N LYS A 160 0.71 7.33 -21.01
CA LYS A 160 -0.36 7.63 -21.97
C LYS A 160 -1.48 8.47 -21.34
N CYS A 161 -1.87 8.18 -20.09
CA CYS A 161 -2.98 8.88 -19.43
C CYS A 161 -2.56 10.21 -18.79
N MET A 162 -1.41 10.26 -18.12
CA MET A 162 -0.93 11.43 -17.36
C MET A 162 0.00 12.35 -18.16
N GLY A 163 0.45 11.91 -19.33
CA GLY A 163 1.48 12.60 -20.11
C GLY A 163 2.88 12.43 -19.53
N ASP A 164 3.80 13.31 -19.94
CA ASP A 164 5.24 13.21 -19.66
C ASP A 164 5.67 13.86 -18.33
N PHE A 165 4.75 14.41 -17.54
CA PHE A 165 5.08 15.06 -16.27
C PHE A 165 5.28 14.01 -15.17
N PRO A 166 6.53 13.79 -14.68
CA PRO A 166 6.84 12.68 -13.80
C PRO A 166 6.15 12.82 -12.44
N GLY A 167 5.08 12.06 -12.25
CA GLY A 167 4.48 11.83 -10.94
C GLY A 167 5.24 10.75 -10.15
N PRO A 168 5.04 10.66 -8.82
CA PRO A 168 5.66 9.64 -7.96
C PRO A 168 5.60 8.22 -8.54
N PHE A 169 4.43 7.86 -9.09
CA PHE A 169 4.20 6.54 -9.68
C PHE A 169 5.06 6.27 -10.92
N GLN A 170 5.16 7.24 -11.84
CA GLN A 170 5.98 7.09 -13.05
C GLN A 170 7.47 7.01 -12.73
N VAL A 171 7.93 7.76 -11.72
CA VAL A 171 9.33 7.73 -11.28
C VAL A 171 9.66 6.37 -10.67
N ASN A 172 8.86 5.89 -9.73
CA ASN A 172 9.11 4.63 -9.03
C ASN A 172 9.08 3.41 -9.97
N LEU A 173 8.08 3.34 -10.87
CA LEU A 173 8.04 2.29 -11.88
C LEU A 173 9.24 2.33 -12.83
N ALA A 174 9.68 3.53 -13.24
CA ALA A 174 10.84 3.68 -14.11
C ALA A 174 12.16 3.30 -13.43
N MET A 175 12.26 3.50 -12.11
CA MET A 175 13.40 3.06 -11.32
C MET A 175 13.47 1.53 -11.18
N GLY A 176 12.31 0.85 -11.15
CA GLY A 176 12.24 -0.61 -11.02
C GLY A 176 12.84 -1.12 -9.71
N ALA A 177 12.76 -0.33 -8.64
CA ALA A 177 13.29 -0.70 -7.34
C ALA A 177 12.44 -1.82 -6.71
N ALA A 178 13.11 -2.74 -5.99
CA ALA A 178 12.42 -3.74 -5.18
C ALA A 178 11.59 -3.07 -4.06
N PRO A 179 10.47 -3.66 -3.63
CA PRO A 179 9.70 -3.15 -2.51
C PRO A 179 10.55 -3.08 -1.23
N PRO A 180 10.40 -2.04 -0.41
CA PRO A 180 11.03 -2.01 0.90
C PRO A 180 10.48 -3.12 1.80
N MET A 181 11.28 -3.52 2.79
CA MET A 181 10.82 -4.48 3.80
C MET A 181 9.64 -3.93 4.61
N GLY A 182 8.62 -4.75 4.80
CA GLY A 182 7.42 -4.43 5.58
C GLY A 182 6.51 -5.65 5.73
N GLN A 183 5.33 -5.45 6.32
CA GLN A 183 4.34 -6.51 6.47
C GLN A 183 3.50 -6.62 5.20
N ALA A 184 3.64 -7.71 4.45
CA ALA A 184 2.74 -8.01 3.34
C ALA A 184 1.33 -8.24 3.88
N LEU A 185 0.36 -7.45 3.42
CA LEU A 185 -1.05 -7.55 3.84
C LEU A 185 -1.86 -8.44 2.90
N GLY A 186 -1.51 -8.45 1.61
CA GLY A 186 -2.23 -9.17 0.57
C GLY A 186 -2.22 -8.38 -0.74
N PHE A 187 -3.13 -8.73 -1.65
CA PHE A 187 -3.22 -8.14 -2.97
C PHE A 187 -4.51 -7.33 -3.12
N GLU A 188 -4.39 -6.12 -3.65
CA GLU A 188 -5.51 -5.34 -4.16
C GLU A 188 -5.57 -5.47 -5.68
N VAL A 189 -6.76 -5.52 -6.27
CA VAL A 189 -6.93 -5.34 -7.71
C VAL A 189 -7.27 -3.88 -7.98
N LEU A 190 -6.37 -3.21 -8.71
CA LEU A 190 -6.47 -1.80 -9.01
C LEU A 190 -6.74 -1.58 -10.49
N GLY A 191 -7.64 -0.66 -10.78
CA GLY A 191 -7.92 -0.13 -12.09
C GLY A 191 -7.23 1.22 -12.27
N PHE A 192 -6.74 1.51 -13.46
CA PHE A 192 -6.21 2.83 -13.78
C PHE A 192 -6.81 3.36 -15.09
N ASP A 193 -7.46 4.52 -15.00
CA ASP A 193 -7.99 5.35 -16.08
C ASP A 193 -8.09 6.80 -15.62
N GLU A 194 -8.21 7.73 -16.57
CA GLU A 194 -8.38 9.18 -16.30
C GLU A 194 -7.39 9.79 -15.29
N SER A 195 -6.19 9.21 -15.17
CA SER A 195 -5.16 9.58 -14.19
C SER A 195 -5.52 9.29 -12.72
N GLN A 196 -6.43 8.34 -12.48
CA GLN A 196 -6.87 7.93 -11.15
C GLN A 196 -6.73 6.42 -10.95
N PHE A 197 -6.43 6.02 -9.72
CA PHE A 197 -6.48 4.61 -9.32
C PHE A 197 -7.82 4.27 -8.66
N HIS A 198 -8.47 3.26 -9.21
CA HIS A 198 -9.72 2.69 -8.74
C HIS A 198 -9.47 1.37 -8.04
N THR A 199 -10.15 1.15 -6.92
CA THR A 199 -10.20 -0.20 -6.33
C THR A 199 -11.33 -1.00 -6.96
N TRP A 200 -11.09 -2.29 -7.15
CA TRP A 200 -12.09 -3.24 -7.63
C TRP A 200 -13.34 -3.30 -6.75
N LEU A 201 -13.21 -2.92 -5.47
CA LEU A 201 -14.31 -2.84 -4.52
C LEU A 201 -15.36 -1.80 -4.94
N CYS A 202 -14.94 -0.63 -5.43
CA CYS A 202 -15.84 0.44 -5.85
C CYS A 202 -16.74 0.03 -7.02
N TYR A 203 -16.28 -0.92 -7.84
CA TYR A 203 -17.00 -1.44 -8.99
C TYR A 203 -17.81 -2.70 -8.65
N GLY A 204 -17.78 -3.17 -7.40
CA GLY A 204 -18.48 -4.38 -6.99
C GLY A 204 -17.87 -5.67 -7.52
N TRP A 205 -16.62 -5.63 -8.01
CA TRP A 205 -15.96 -6.80 -8.58
C TRP A 205 -15.72 -7.91 -7.55
N HIS A 206 -15.73 -7.61 -6.25
CA HIS A 206 -15.69 -8.61 -5.19
C HIS A 206 -16.90 -9.51 -5.15
N ILE A 207 -18.07 -9.01 -5.55
CA ILE A 207 -19.30 -9.81 -5.66
C ILE A 207 -19.19 -10.73 -6.87
N ALA A 208 -18.79 -10.18 -8.03
CA ALA A 208 -18.60 -10.96 -9.25
C ALA A 208 -17.52 -12.05 -9.09
N ALA A 209 -16.42 -11.73 -8.40
CA ALA A 209 -15.34 -12.66 -8.11
C ALA A 209 -15.83 -13.81 -7.20
N ALA A 210 -16.61 -13.50 -6.16
CA ALA A 210 -17.21 -14.50 -5.31
C ALA A 210 -18.13 -15.44 -6.11
N ASP A 211 -19.01 -14.86 -6.94
CA ASP A 211 -20.03 -15.62 -7.67
C ASP A 211 -19.44 -16.49 -8.80
N ARG A 212 -18.36 -16.02 -9.45
CA ARG A 212 -17.87 -16.61 -10.72
C ARG A 212 -16.53 -17.32 -10.60
N LEU A 213 -15.69 -16.85 -9.70
CA LEU A 213 -14.34 -17.36 -9.51
C LEU A 213 -14.20 -18.12 -8.19
N ASP A 214 -15.23 -18.09 -7.32
CA ASP A 214 -15.16 -18.58 -5.93
C ASP A 214 -14.00 -17.91 -5.15
N VAL A 215 -13.73 -16.64 -5.48
CA VAL A 215 -12.66 -15.84 -4.87
C VAL A 215 -13.29 -14.82 -3.94
N LEU A 216 -12.95 -14.90 -2.66
CA LEU A 216 -13.44 -13.98 -1.63
C LEU A 216 -12.30 -13.07 -1.14
N PRO A 217 -12.60 -11.80 -0.81
CA PRO A 217 -11.69 -10.99 -0.03
C PRO A 217 -11.34 -11.67 1.30
N ALA A 218 -10.06 -11.65 1.66
CA ALA A 218 -9.55 -12.15 2.92
C ALA A 218 -9.58 -11.05 4.00
N ALA A 219 -8.68 -11.15 4.98
CA ALA A 219 -8.52 -10.12 5.99
C ALA A 219 -8.27 -8.75 5.33
N GLN A 220 -8.85 -7.70 5.90
CA GLN A 220 -8.67 -6.31 5.43
C GLN A 220 -9.16 -6.05 3.99
N GLY A 221 -9.96 -6.94 3.40
CA GLY A 221 -10.55 -6.75 2.07
C GLY A 221 -9.59 -6.99 0.91
N LEU A 222 -8.42 -7.58 1.19
CA LEU A 222 -7.39 -7.92 0.21
C LEU A 222 -7.49 -9.39 -0.20
N LEU A 223 -6.98 -9.74 -1.38
CA LEU A 223 -6.84 -11.13 -1.84
C LEU A 223 -5.57 -11.75 -1.26
N SER A 224 -5.62 -13.05 -0.97
CA SER A 224 -4.52 -13.71 -0.24
C SER A 224 -3.35 -14.02 -1.16
N THR A 225 -3.59 -14.20 -2.46
CA THR A 225 -2.55 -14.65 -3.40
C THR A 225 -2.54 -13.82 -4.68
N LEU A 226 -1.36 -13.76 -5.32
CA LEU A 226 -1.22 -13.14 -6.65
C LEU A 226 -2.09 -13.85 -7.70
N ALA A 227 -2.26 -15.17 -7.58
CA ALA A 227 -3.06 -15.96 -8.52
C ALA A 227 -4.53 -15.54 -8.50
N GLU A 228 -5.12 -15.38 -7.31
CA GLU A 228 -6.49 -14.86 -7.15
C GLU A 228 -6.59 -13.43 -7.72
N ALA A 229 -5.62 -12.57 -7.41
CA ALA A 229 -5.63 -11.19 -7.90
C ALA A 229 -5.52 -11.10 -9.43
N ARG A 230 -4.74 -11.98 -10.07
CA ARG A 230 -4.68 -12.12 -11.54
C ARG A 230 -6.02 -12.58 -12.11
N LEU A 231 -6.65 -13.60 -11.53
CA LEU A 231 -7.97 -14.08 -11.99
C LEU A 231 -9.03 -12.97 -11.93
N VAL A 232 -9.04 -12.20 -10.84
CA VAL A 232 -9.97 -11.08 -10.68
C VAL A 232 -9.66 -9.94 -11.65
N ALA A 233 -8.38 -9.58 -11.84
CA ALA A 233 -7.97 -8.56 -12.81
C ALA A 233 -8.32 -8.97 -14.25
N ASP A 234 -8.09 -10.24 -14.62
CA ASP A 234 -8.43 -10.77 -15.94
C ASP A 234 -9.95 -10.75 -16.19
N MET A 235 -10.75 -11.14 -15.19
CA MET A 235 -12.20 -11.04 -15.25
C MET A 235 -12.64 -9.59 -15.47
N ALA A 236 -12.15 -8.65 -14.65
CA ALA A 236 -12.48 -7.23 -14.77
C ALA A 236 -12.07 -6.64 -16.13
N ASN A 237 -10.94 -7.09 -16.69
CA ASN A 237 -10.48 -6.68 -18.02
C ASN A 237 -11.31 -7.28 -19.17
N GLN A 238 -11.91 -8.47 -19.00
CA GLN A 238 -12.76 -9.09 -20.02
C GLN A 238 -14.16 -8.46 -20.10
N GLU A 239 -14.64 -7.88 -19.01
CA GLU A 239 -15.99 -7.31 -18.89
C GLU A 239 -16.10 -5.83 -19.25
N ARG A 240 -15.05 -5.29 -19.88
CA ARG A 240 -15.03 -3.90 -20.32
C ARG A 240 -16.06 -3.70 -21.43
N GLU A 241 -17.15 -3.01 -21.11
CA GLU A 241 -18.20 -2.64 -22.07
C GLU A 241 -17.79 -1.45 -22.98
N SER A 242 -16.78 -0.67 -22.58
CA SER A 242 -16.30 0.52 -23.30
C SER A 242 -14.79 0.46 -23.58
N PRO A 243 -14.35 0.93 -24.77
CA PRO A 243 -12.94 1.05 -25.14
C PRO A 243 -12.20 2.20 -24.44
N GLU A 244 -12.88 3.05 -23.66
CA GLU A 244 -12.23 4.01 -22.75
C GLU A 244 -12.00 3.30 -21.41
N GLU A 245 -10.75 2.89 -21.23
CA GLU A 245 -10.44 1.53 -20.81
C GLU A 245 -9.66 1.59 -19.47
N CYS A 246 -10.37 1.46 -18.35
CA CYS A 246 -9.77 1.20 -17.03
C CYS A 246 -9.03 -0.13 -17.06
N TRP A 247 -7.69 -0.12 -16.94
CA TRP A 247 -6.89 -1.34 -16.98
C TRP A 247 -6.69 -1.88 -15.57
N TRP A 248 -7.12 -3.12 -15.36
CA TRP A 248 -7.08 -3.77 -14.05
C TRP A 248 -5.83 -4.62 -13.88
N PHE A 249 -5.17 -4.53 -12.73
CA PHE A 249 -3.95 -5.26 -12.43
C PHE A 249 -3.84 -5.61 -10.95
N PRO A 250 -3.11 -6.69 -10.61
CA PRO A 250 -2.83 -7.05 -9.23
C PRO A 250 -1.74 -6.15 -8.64
N ALA A 251 -1.95 -5.69 -7.41
CA ALA A 251 -0.99 -4.90 -6.65
C ALA A 251 -0.78 -5.50 -5.27
N LEU A 252 0.46 -5.80 -4.91
CA LEU A 252 0.84 -6.20 -3.56
C LEU A 252 0.81 -4.98 -2.65
N ILE A 253 0.09 -5.09 -1.54
CA ILE A 253 0.00 -4.05 -0.51
C ILE A 253 0.88 -4.46 0.67
N THR A 254 1.85 -3.61 0.99
CA THR A 254 2.76 -3.80 2.12
C THR A 254 2.55 -2.67 3.12
N GLN A 255 2.36 -2.99 4.39
CA GLN A 255 2.28 -2.01 5.47
C GLN A 255 3.66 -1.77 6.08
N HIS A 256 3.92 -0.51 6.39
CA HIS A 256 5.08 -0.06 7.14
C HIS A 256 4.62 0.65 8.40
N ASP A 257 5.20 0.25 9.53
CA ASP A 257 4.89 0.86 10.81
C ASP A 257 5.51 2.24 10.88
N VAL A 258 4.72 3.20 11.33
CA VAL A 258 5.23 4.47 11.81
C VAL A 258 5.80 4.18 13.20
N LEU A 259 7.13 4.06 13.31
CA LEU A 259 7.76 4.16 14.62
C LEU A 259 7.51 5.60 15.11
N LEU A 260 6.53 5.74 16.00
CA LEU A 260 6.22 6.96 16.74
C LEU A 260 7.06 7.02 18.02
#